data_AF-A0A522BTZ7-F1
#
_entry.id   AF-A0A522BTZ7-F1
#
_cell.length_a   1.000
_cell.length_b   1.000
_cell.length_c   1.000
_cell.angle_alpha   90.00
_cell.angle_beta   90.00
_cell.angle_gamma   90.00
#
_symmetry.space_group_name_H-M   'P 1'
#
loop_
_entity.id
_entity.type
_entity.pdbx_description
1 polymer ?
#
loop_
_entity_poly.entity_id
_entity_poly.type
_entity_poly.pdbx_seq_one_letter_code
_entity_poly.pdbx_strand_id
1 'polypeptide(L)'
;RFASALMSARNLNAVLDAVYFNMREDFDIPHSAMRLWAGEPEESTRPEFTGVGIDLCAFVDELPCPQCGQQVVAGIPSWFGESGERLRSFAYIPLRNGEQAFGLLVLASEDPQRFYPEMGTLYLQRLGDLLGAALLRYLG
;
A
#
# COMPACT_ATOMS: atom_id res chain seq x y z
N ARG A 1 -13.14 7.73 10.28
CA ARG A 1 -14.08 7.52 9.14
C ARG A 1 -13.62 6.37 8.28
N PHE A 2 -12.34 6.34 7.92
CA PHE A 2 -11.70 5.26 7.18
C PHE A 2 -12.11 3.81 7.55
N ALA A 3 -11.91 3.38 8.81
CA ALA A 3 -12.28 2.03 9.23
C ALA A 3 -13.76 1.68 8.98
N SER A 4 -14.66 2.63 9.19
CA SER A 4 -16.09 2.45 8.90
C SER A 4 -16.36 2.30 7.41
N ALA A 5 -15.64 3.04 6.56
CA ALA A 5 -15.76 2.94 5.11
C ALA A 5 -15.31 1.56 4.61
N LEU A 6 -14.16 1.07 5.10
CA LEU A 6 -13.67 -0.27 4.78
C LEU A 6 -14.64 -1.36 5.23
N MET A 7 -15.18 -1.25 6.44
CA MET A 7 -16.13 -2.23 6.98
C MET A 7 -17.46 -2.25 6.22
N SER A 8 -17.87 -1.11 5.66
CA SER A 8 -19.13 -0.94 4.93
C SER A 8 -19.03 -1.29 3.44
N ALA A 9 -17.81 -1.43 2.91
CA ALA A 9 -17.57 -1.90 1.55
C ALA A 9 -18.21 -3.28 1.35
N ARG A 10 -18.78 -3.52 0.16
CA ARG A 10 -19.53 -4.76 -0.14
C ARG A 10 -18.80 -5.71 -1.09
N ASN A 11 -17.69 -5.26 -1.65
CA ASN A 11 -16.84 -6.03 -2.55
C ASN A 11 -15.41 -5.45 -2.52
N LEU A 12 -14.47 -6.20 -3.09
CA LEU A 12 -13.07 -5.82 -3.18
C LEU A 12 -12.86 -4.44 -3.82
N ASN A 13 -13.52 -4.15 -4.94
CA ASN A 13 -13.40 -2.86 -5.62
C ASN A 13 -13.78 -1.68 -4.71
N ALA A 14 -14.88 -1.81 -3.97
CA ALA A 14 -15.31 -0.79 -3.02
C ALA A 14 -14.30 -0.60 -1.86
N VAL A 15 -13.61 -1.67 -1.43
CA VAL A 15 -12.51 -1.55 -0.47
C VAL A 15 -11.37 -0.74 -1.09
N LEU A 16 -10.88 -1.14 -2.27
CA LEU A 16 -9.79 -0.48 -2.98
C LEU A 16 -10.07 1.01 -3.21
N ASP A 17 -11.24 1.33 -3.73
CA ASP A 17 -11.66 2.70 -4.02
C ASP A 17 -11.75 3.53 -2.72
N ALA A 18 -12.24 2.93 -1.63
CA ALA A 18 -12.25 3.58 -0.33
C ALA A 18 -10.83 3.84 0.20
N VAL A 19 -9.86 2.95 -0.02
CA VAL A 19 -8.44 3.19 0.34
C VAL A 19 -7.96 4.47 -0.33
N TYR A 20 -8.00 4.52 -1.67
CA TYR A 20 -7.47 5.65 -2.42
C TYR A 20 -8.20 6.96 -2.11
N PHE A 21 -9.53 6.91 -1.97
CA PHE A 21 -10.32 8.08 -1.59
C PHE A 21 -9.87 8.62 -0.23
N ASN A 22 -9.73 7.76 0.79
CA ASN A 22 -9.34 8.22 2.12
C ASN A 22 -7.87 8.65 2.18
N MET A 23 -6.95 7.97 1.47
CA MET A 23 -5.55 8.41 1.37
C MET A 23 -5.49 9.86 0.86
N ARG A 24 -6.25 10.18 -0.19
CA ARG A 24 -6.29 11.53 -0.74
C ARG A 24 -7.01 12.53 0.15
N GLU A 25 -8.24 12.23 0.56
CA GLU A 25 -9.14 13.22 1.16
C GLU A 25 -8.98 13.35 2.68
N ASP A 26 -8.80 12.23 3.38
CA ASP A 26 -8.74 12.21 4.85
C ASP A 26 -7.29 12.32 5.36
N PHE A 27 -6.31 11.80 4.60
CA PHE A 27 -4.90 11.78 4.99
C PHE A 27 -4.01 12.77 4.21
N ASP A 28 -4.55 13.46 3.20
CA ASP A 28 -3.84 14.41 2.33
C ASP A 28 -2.64 13.78 1.57
N ILE A 29 -2.71 12.48 1.27
CA ILE A 29 -1.66 11.72 0.57
C ILE A 29 -2.13 11.45 -0.86
N PRO A 30 -1.81 12.32 -1.84
CA PRO A 30 -2.27 12.17 -3.21
C PRO A 30 -1.57 11.04 -3.97
N HIS A 31 -0.36 10.66 -3.55
CA HIS A 31 0.40 9.58 -4.17
C HIS A 31 0.37 8.34 -3.28
N SER A 32 -0.54 7.44 -3.61
CA SER A 32 -0.60 6.09 -3.02
C SER A 32 -0.75 5.06 -4.12
N ALA A 33 -0.05 3.93 -4.01
CA ALA A 33 -0.14 2.82 -4.94
C ALA A 33 -0.08 1.50 -4.18
N MET A 34 -0.79 0.49 -4.67
CA MET A 34 -0.81 -0.84 -4.04
C MET A 34 -0.56 -1.93 -5.07
N ARG A 35 0.08 -3.03 -4.61
CA ARG A 35 0.16 -4.29 -5.33
C ARG A 35 -0.19 -5.44 -4.40
N LEU A 36 -0.94 -6.39 -4.92
CA LEU A 36 -1.45 -7.57 -4.24
C LEU A 36 -1.02 -8.79 -5.07
N TRP A 37 -0.43 -9.77 -4.43
CA TRP A 37 0.05 -11.00 -5.08
C TRP A 37 -0.63 -12.26 -4.52
N ALA A 38 -1.65 -12.11 -3.67
CA ALA A 38 -2.57 -13.18 -3.30
C ALA A 38 -3.97 -12.93 -3.87
N GLY A 39 -4.69 -14.01 -4.16
CA GLY A 39 -6.10 -13.97 -4.55
C GLY A 39 -6.35 -13.27 -5.89
N GLU A 40 -5.44 -13.41 -6.85
CA GLU A 40 -5.55 -12.83 -8.19
C GLU A 40 -6.91 -13.19 -8.80
N PRO A 41 -7.83 -12.22 -8.98
CA PRO A 41 -9.04 -12.49 -9.74
C PRO A 41 -8.59 -12.72 -11.19
N GLU A 42 -8.93 -13.88 -11.77
CA GLU A 42 -8.46 -14.35 -13.09
C GLU A 42 -8.62 -13.34 -14.25
N GLU A 43 -9.38 -12.24 -14.06
CA GLU A 43 -9.69 -11.23 -15.07
C GLU A 43 -9.58 -9.76 -14.56
N SER A 44 -8.80 -9.48 -13.51
CA SER A 44 -8.68 -8.10 -13.00
C SER A 44 -7.76 -7.24 -13.89
N THR A 45 -8.30 -6.17 -14.47
CA THR A 45 -7.53 -5.15 -15.20
C THR A 45 -6.97 -4.05 -14.28
N ARG A 46 -7.17 -4.19 -12.97
CA ARG A 46 -6.77 -3.17 -12.01
C ARG A 46 -5.25 -3.21 -11.76
N PRO A 47 -4.62 -2.04 -11.55
CA PRO A 47 -3.18 -1.97 -11.29
C PRO A 47 -2.78 -2.72 -10.02
N GLU A 48 -3.68 -2.87 -9.04
CA GLU A 48 -3.39 -3.61 -7.81
C GLU A 48 -3.01 -5.07 -8.04
N PHE A 49 -3.45 -5.69 -9.14
CA PHE A 49 -3.17 -7.08 -9.49
C PHE A 49 -2.10 -7.21 -10.57
N THR A 50 -1.41 -6.12 -10.92
CA THR A 50 -0.24 -6.22 -11.80
C THR A 50 0.89 -6.93 -11.05
N GLY A 51 1.37 -8.04 -11.61
CA GLY A 51 2.44 -8.85 -11.00
C GLY A 51 3.68 -8.04 -10.61
N VAL A 52 4.30 -8.44 -9.51
CA VAL A 52 5.56 -7.87 -9.00
C VAL A 52 6.67 -8.91 -9.04
N GLY A 53 7.92 -8.45 -9.10
CA GLY A 53 9.08 -9.35 -9.11
C GLY A 53 9.28 -10.06 -7.77
N ILE A 54 9.84 -11.27 -7.80
CA ILE A 54 10.11 -12.09 -6.61
C ILE A 54 11.00 -11.38 -5.58
N ASP A 55 11.96 -10.57 -6.05
CA ASP A 55 12.85 -9.80 -5.17
C ASP A 55 12.08 -8.76 -4.34
N LEU A 56 11.02 -8.17 -4.92
CA LEU A 56 10.17 -7.24 -4.18
C LEU A 56 9.32 -7.97 -3.14
N CYS A 57 8.77 -9.14 -3.49
CA CYS A 57 8.05 -9.96 -2.52
C CYS A 57 8.94 -10.35 -1.34
N ALA A 58 10.15 -10.85 -1.62
CA ALA A 58 11.13 -11.21 -0.59
C ALA A 58 11.50 -10.01 0.29
N PHE A 59 11.76 -8.85 -0.31
CA PHE A 59 12.02 -7.61 0.42
C PHE A 59 10.85 -7.25 1.36
N VAL A 60 9.60 -7.32 0.89
CA VAL A 60 8.43 -6.99 1.70
C VAL A 60 8.22 -8.00 2.83
N ASP A 61 8.48 -9.29 2.59
CA ASP A 61 8.40 -10.31 3.62
C ASP A 61 9.41 -10.05 4.75
N GLU A 62 10.62 -9.60 4.42
CA GLU A 62 11.66 -9.27 5.40
C GLU A 62 11.39 -7.99 6.22
N LEU A 63 10.44 -7.14 5.82
CA LEU A 63 10.12 -5.91 6.56
C LEU A 63 9.35 -6.20 7.86
N PRO A 64 9.96 -6.06 9.06
CA PRO A 64 9.27 -6.39 10.32
C PRO A 64 8.13 -5.42 10.66
N CYS A 65 8.17 -4.21 10.11
CA CYS A 65 7.17 -3.16 10.25
C CYS A 65 7.28 -2.19 9.06
N PRO A 66 6.35 -1.24 8.88
CA PRO A 66 6.47 -0.24 7.82
C PRO A 66 7.79 0.51 7.90
N GLN A 67 8.35 0.83 6.72
CA GLN A 67 9.59 1.58 6.60
C GLN A 67 9.36 2.89 5.87
N CYS A 68 9.88 3.99 6.40
CA CYS A 68 9.83 5.30 5.78
C CYS A 68 11.23 5.77 5.37
N GLY A 69 11.30 6.63 4.36
CA GLY A 69 12.53 7.32 3.99
C GLY A 69 12.58 7.74 2.53
N GLN A 70 13.77 8.17 2.11
CA GLN A 70 14.04 8.61 0.74
C GLN A 70 14.60 7.48 -0.14
N GLN A 71 14.84 6.30 0.45
CA GLN A 71 15.28 5.13 -0.31
C GLN A 71 14.20 4.73 -1.29
N VAL A 72 14.54 4.76 -2.58
CA VAL A 72 13.68 4.30 -3.66
C VAL A 72 13.92 2.81 -3.89
N VAL A 73 12.90 1.99 -3.70
CA VAL A 73 12.94 0.58 -4.08
C VAL A 73 12.70 0.46 -5.59
N ALA A 74 13.51 -0.36 -6.26
CA ALA A 74 13.46 -0.51 -7.72
C ALA A 74 12.06 -0.92 -8.20
N GLY A 75 11.62 -0.36 -9.31
CA GLY A 75 10.29 -0.62 -9.89
C GLY A 75 9.14 0.17 -9.25
N ILE A 76 9.22 0.56 -7.98
CA ILE A 76 8.14 1.28 -7.27
C ILE A 76 7.76 2.63 -7.90
N PRO A 77 8.71 3.49 -8.36
CA PRO A 77 8.35 4.75 -9.02
C PRO A 77 7.43 4.57 -10.22
N SER A 78 7.55 3.46 -10.96
CA SER A 78 6.71 3.18 -12.13
C SER A 78 5.24 3.00 -11.77
N TRP A 79 4.91 2.67 -10.51
CA TRP A 79 3.53 2.50 -10.05
C TRP A 79 2.76 3.83 -10.02
N PHE A 80 3.48 4.96 -10.01
CA PHE A 80 2.93 6.31 -9.95
C PHE A 80 2.89 7.02 -11.31
N GLY A 81 3.22 6.32 -12.40
CA GLY A 81 3.27 6.89 -13.74
C GLY A 81 4.22 8.11 -13.82
N GLU A 82 3.79 9.16 -14.50
CA GLU A 82 4.58 10.41 -14.68
C GLU A 82 4.94 11.11 -13.37
N SER A 83 4.19 10.86 -12.28
CA SER A 83 4.52 11.46 -10.98
C SER A 83 5.72 10.79 -10.31
N GLY A 84 6.07 9.56 -10.70
CA GLY A 84 7.12 8.77 -10.08
C GLY A 84 8.47 9.48 -9.97
N GLU A 85 8.83 10.25 -10.99
CA GLU A 85 10.11 11.00 -11.05
C GLU A 85 10.16 12.21 -10.11
N ARG A 86 9.01 12.67 -9.60
CA ARG A 86 8.91 13.82 -8.69
C ARG A 86 8.86 13.41 -7.22
N LEU A 87 8.61 12.15 -6.93
CA LEU A 87 8.53 11.63 -5.56
C LEU A 87 9.92 11.60 -4.91
N ARG A 88 9.99 11.99 -3.64
CA ARG A 88 11.23 12.16 -2.86
C ARG A 88 11.22 11.43 -1.53
N SER A 89 10.05 11.12 -0.97
CA SER A 89 9.94 10.27 0.21
C SER A 89 8.84 9.23 0.05
N PHE A 90 9.01 8.10 0.72
CA PHE A 90 8.18 6.91 0.60
C PHE A 90 7.91 6.28 1.96
N ALA A 91 6.73 5.71 2.13
CA ALA A 91 6.40 4.77 3.19
C ALA A 91 5.96 3.43 2.58
N TYR A 92 6.66 2.36 2.94
CA TYR A 92 6.40 1.00 2.52
C TYR A 92 5.64 0.26 3.62
N ILE A 93 4.41 -0.17 3.34
CA ILE A 93 3.49 -0.73 4.33
C ILE A 93 3.12 -2.15 3.89
N PRO A 94 3.76 -3.20 4.45
CA PRO A 94 3.41 -4.59 4.17
C PRO A 94 1.96 -4.88 4.56
N LEU A 95 1.23 -5.59 3.70
CA LEU A 95 -0.10 -6.12 3.99
C LEU A 95 0.05 -7.61 4.27
N ARG A 96 -0.23 -8.03 5.51
CA ARG A 96 0.11 -9.37 5.99
C ARG A 96 -1.12 -10.22 6.31
N ASN A 97 -0.97 -11.52 6.08
CA ASN A 97 -1.86 -12.57 6.57
C ASN A 97 -1.03 -13.53 7.44
N GLY A 98 -1.06 -13.34 8.76
CA GLY A 98 -0.08 -13.96 9.64
C GLY A 98 1.32 -13.42 9.38
N GLU A 99 2.29 -14.30 9.16
CA GLU A 99 3.69 -13.91 8.95
C GLU A 99 3.99 -13.50 7.50
N GLN A 100 3.20 -13.95 6.52
CA GLN A 100 3.47 -13.71 5.11
C GLN A 100 2.81 -12.41 4.64
N ALA A 101 3.55 -11.62 3.87
CA ALA A 101 2.99 -10.50 3.14
C ALA A 101 2.26 -11.02 1.89
N PHE A 102 1.06 -10.50 1.66
CA PHE A 102 0.27 -10.77 0.46
C PHE A 102 0.13 -9.54 -0.44
N GLY A 103 0.66 -8.41 0.01
CA GLY A 103 0.62 -7.15 -0.71
C GLY A 103 1.51 -6.08 -0.08
N LEU A 104 1.64 -4.98 -0.79
CA LEU A 104 2.35 -3.79 -0.36
C LEU A 104 1.51 -2.55 -0.70
N LEU A 105 1.27 -1.70 0.29
CA LEU A 105 0.83 -0.33 0.09
C LEU A 105 2.05 0.59 0.14
N VAL A 106 2.20 1.45 -0.86
CA VAL A 106 3.23 2.49 -0.91
C VAL A 106 2.55 3.85 -0.87
N LEU A 107 2.95 4.67 0.09
CA LEU A 107 2.61 6.08 0.15
C LEU A 107 3.84 6.89 -0.25
N ALA A 108 3.66 7.96 -0.99
CA ALA A 108 4.76 8.76 -1.51
C ALA A 108 4.46 10.26 -1.51
N SER A 109 5.51 11.05 -1.58
CA SER A 109 5.42 12.51 -1.53
C SER A 109 6.55 13.15 -2.33
N GLU A 110 6.28 14.30 -2.95
CA GLU A 110 7.32 15.16 -3.53
C GLU A 110 8.17 15.85 -2.45
N ASP A 111 7.62 15.97 -1.23
CA ASP A 111 8.36 16.48 -0.07
C ASP A 111 9.25 15.38 0.54
N PRO A 112 10.59 15.54 0.54
CA PRO A 112 11.53 14.57 1.11
C PRO A 112 11.40 14.39 2.63
N GLN A 113 10.71 15.29 3.33
CA GLN A 113 10.49 15.25 4.78
C GLN A 113 9.11 14.72 5.18
N ARG A 114 8.23 14.40 4.22
CA ARG A 114 6.89 13.88 4.55
C ARG A 114 6.94 12.46 5.11
N PHE A 115 7.76 11.59 4.51
CA PHE A 115 8.01 10.22 5.00
C PHE A 115 9.47 10.04 5.41
N TYR A 116 9.84 10.48 6.61
CA TYR A 116 11.22 10.41 7.11
C TYR A 116 11.45 9.19 8.04
N PRO A 117 12.67 8.62 8.11
CA PRO A 117 12.91 7.35 8.82
C PRO A 117 12.52 7.34 10.30
N GLU A 118 12.67 8.46 11.00
CA GLU A 118 12.36 8.60 12.42
C GLU A 118 10.88 8.89 12.70
N MET A 119 10.04 8.98 11.66
CA MET A 119 8.60 9.12 11.86
C MET A 119 8.06 7.81 12.44
N GLY A 120 7.55 7.84 13.67
CA GLY A 120 7.03 6.64 14.32
C GLY A 120 6.01 5.92 13.42
N THR A 121 6.22 4.64 13.16
CA THR A 121 5.47 3.88 12.15
C THR A 121 4.22 3.19 12.70
N LEU A 122 3.88 3.40 13.97
CA LEU A 122 2.75 2.77 14.65
C LEU A 122 1.41 2.98 13.91
N TYR A 123 1.16 4.20 13.43
CA TYR A 123 -0.08 4.48 12.69
C TYR A 123 -0.10 3.81 11.32
N LEU A 124 1.05 3.72 10.65
CA LEU A 124 1.19 3.00 9.39
C LEU A 124 1.02 1.49 9.58
N GLN A 125 1.51 0.94 10.70
CA GLN A 125 1.29 -0.46 11.05
C GLN A 125 -0.20 -0.73 11.23
N ARG A 126 -0.89 0.09 12.03
CA ARG A 126 -2.35 -0.03 12.23
C ARG A 126 -3.13 0.14 10.92
N LEU A 127 -2.66 1.02 10.04
CA LEU A 127 -3.24 1.20 8.71
C LEU A 127 -3.09 -0.10 7.90
N GLY A 128 -1.90 -0.67 7.86
CA GLY A 128 -1.61 -1.95 7.19
C GLY A 128 -2.45 -3.09 7.74
N ASP A 129 -2.55 -3.23 9.06
CA ASP A 129 -3.34 -4.28 9.72
C ASP A 129 -4.84 -4.17 9.36
N LEU A 130 -5.38 -2.96 9.41
CA LEU A 130 -6.78 -2.69 9.10
C LEU A 130 -7.09 -2.95 7.63
N LEU A 131 -6.21 -2.49 6.74
CA LEU A 131 -6.31 -2.72 5.30
C LEU A 131 -6.20 -4.20 4.97
N GLY A 132 -5.22 -4.88 5.56
CA GLY A 132 -4.98 -6.31 5.39
C GLY A 132 -6.23 -7.11 5.73
N ALA A 133 -6.80 -6.86 6.91
CA ALA A 133 -8.05 -7.50 7.34
C ALA A 133 -9.23 -7.19 6.41
N ALA A 134 -9.37 -5.94 5.94
CA ALA A 134 -10.46 -5.55 5.06
C ALA A 134 -10.39 -6.23 3.69
N LEU A 135 -9.19 -6.38 3.13
CA LEU A 135 -8.90 -7.00 1.84
C LEU A 135 -9.05 -8.53 1.90
N LEU A 136 -8.54 -9.17 2.95
CA LEU A 136 -8.60 -10.63 3.11
C LEU A 136 -10.03 -11.19 3.16
N ARG A 137 -11.04 -10.36 3.47
CA ARG A 137 -12.45 -10.77 3.36
C ARG A 137 -12.89 -11.09 1.93
N TYR A 138 -12.14 -10.64 0.92
CA TYR A 138 -12.47 -10.77 -0.49
C TYR A 138 -11.39 -11.44 -1.35
N LEU A 139 -10.19 -11.68 -0.80
CA LEU A 139 -9.07 -12.31 -1.49
C LEU A 139 -8.89 -13.81 -1.15
N GLY A 140 -9.85 -14.38 -0.40
CA GLY A 140 -9.88 -15.79 0.00
C GLY A 140 -11.01 -16.56 -0.68
#